data_AF-A0A2X3CLT6-F1
#
_entry.id   AF-A0A2X3CLT6-F1
#
_cell.length_a   1.000
_cell.length_b   1.000
_cell.length_c   1.000
_cell.angle_alpha   90.00
_cell.angle_beta   90.00
_cell.angle_gamma   90.00
#
_symmetry.space_group_name_H-M   'P 1'
#
loop_
_entity.id
_entity.type
_entity.pdbx_description
1 polymer ?
#
loop_
_entity_poly.entity_id
_entity_poly.type
_entity_poly.pdbx_seq_one_letter_code
_entity_poly.pdbx_strand_id
1 'polypeptide(L)'
;MRITLWQAAPTASQPTATAISSVWWRVLNFALQYQGKNEGQNAQDINVGTNNRSSDSDVRFDNGDGFGLSTSYDFGMGISAAAAYTSSDRTNDQMTQTNARGDKAEAWTAGLKYDANDIYLATMYSETRNMTPYGNDGVANKTQNFEVTAQYQFDFGLRPAISYLQSKGKDLYNNGRYADKDLVKYMDVGATYYFNRNMSTYVDYKINLLDGNDKFYEDNGISTDNIVAPGPGLPVLMRLPAGSGGFPHPPRCR
;
A
#
# COMPACT_ATOMS: atom_id res chain seq x y z
N MET A 1 10.44 -0.48 9.73
CA MET A 1 10.47 -1.88 10.19
C MET A 1 11.67 -2.04 11.11
N ARG A 2 11.49 -2.36 12.39
CA ARG A 2 12.59 -2.43 13.38
C ARG A 2 12.78 -3.89 13.78
N ILE A 3 13.89 -4.49 13.37
CA ILE A 3 14.35 -5.78 13.89
C ILE A 3 15.51 -5.47 14.84
N THR A 4 15.31 -5.72 16.12
CA THR A 4 16.33 -5.60 17.16
C THR A 4 17.02 -6.95 17.29
N LEU A 5 18.29 -7.04 16.88
CA LEU A 5 19.15 -8.17 17.19
C LEU A 5 20.00 -7.84 18.42
N TRP A 6 19.81 -8.62 19.48
CA TRP A 6 20.70 -8.62 20.64
C TRP A 6 21.93 -9.46 20.31
N GLN A 7 23.14 -8.90 20.48
CA GLN A 7 24.37 -9.68 20.45
C GLN A 7 25.13 -9.45 21.76
N ALA A 8 25.54 -10.56 22.39
CA ALA A 8 26.25 -10.59 23.65
C ALA A 8 27.68 -10.05 23.51
N ALA A 9 28.15 -9.36 24.55
CA ALA A 9 29.51 -8.82 24.64
C ALA A 9 30.53 -9.88 25.07
N PRO A 10 31.80 -9.73 24.66
CA PRO A 10 32.93 -10.09 25.50
C PRO A 10 33.74 -8.86 25.92
N THR A 11 34.25 -8.93 27.15
CA THR A 11 35.02 -7.91 27.86
C THR A 11 36.46 -7.77 27.40
N ALA A 12 36.94 -6.52 27.47
CA ALA A 12 38.26 -6.04 27.90
C ALA A 12 39.23 -5.41 26.87
N SER A 13 39.73 -4.24 27.31
CA SER A 13 40.95 -3.48 26.96
C SER A 13 40.94 -2.54 25.74
N GLN A 14 41.08 -1.24 26.03
CA GLN A 14 41.45 -0.16 25.10
C GLN A 14 42.97 -0.14 24.90
N PRO A 15 43.47 0.26 23.71
CA PRO A 15 44.00 1.62 23.60
C PRO A 15 43.59 2.35 22.30
N THR A 16 43.78 3.67 22.35
CA THR A 16 43.41 4.69 21.37
C THR A 16 43.93 4.47 19.95
N ALA A 17 43.04 4.50 18.95
CA ALA A 17 43.36 4.72 17.54
C ALA A 17 42.27 5.57 16.87
N THR A 18 42.66 6.75 16.36
CA THR A 18 41.84 7.57 15.46
C THR A 18 42.28 7.30 14.03
N ALA A 19 41.49 6.53 13.27
CA ALA A 19 41.42 6.58 11.80
C ALA A 19 40.23 5.75 11.29
N ILE A 20 39.22 6.48 10.81
CA ILE A 20 38.30 6.21 9.68
C ILE A 20 38.15 4.74 9.25
N SER A 21 37.03 4.13 9.65
CA SER A 21 36.35 3.15 8.81
C SER A 21 34.85 3.31 8.97
N SER A 22 34.27 4.29 8.30
CA SER A 22 32.84 4.37 8.05
C SER A 22 32.45 3.26 7.07
N VAL A 23 32.40 2.02 7.56
CA VAL A 23 31.79 0.90 6.86
C VAL A 23 30.29 1.07 7.03
N TRP A 24 29.73 1.97 6.21
CA TRP A 24 28.29 2.01 5.97
C TRP A 24 27.95 0.72 5.25
N TRP A 25 27.26 -0.22 5.93
CA TRP A 25 26.55 -1.27 5.24
C TRP A 25 25.51 -0.56 4.35
N ARG A 26 25.86 -0.34 3.09
CA ARG A 26 24.93 0.12 2.05
C ARG A 26 23.94 -1.02 1.87
N VAL A 27 22.77 -0.90 2.49
CA VAL A 27 21.78 -1.99 2.53
C VAL A 27 20.99 -1.96 1.24
N LEU A 28 21.44 -2.73 0.25
CA LEU A 28 20.60 -3.14 -0.87
C LEU A 28 19.67 -4.25 -0.38
N ASN A 29 18.37 -4.00 -0.40
CA ASN A 29 17.37 -5.04 -0.15
C ASN A 29 16.75 -5.45 -1.47
N PHE A 30 16.49 -6.75 -1.64
CA PHE A 30 15.76 -7.30 -2.76
C PHE A 30 14.69 -8.26 -2.25
N ALA A 31 13.54 -8.29 -2.92
CA ALA A 31 12.49 -9.27 -2.67
C ALA A 31 11.91 -9.79 -3.98
N LEU A 32 11.61 -11.09 -3.99
CA LEU A 32 10.81 -11.76 -5.00
C LEU A 32 9.55 -12.30 -4.29
N GLN A 33 8.41 -12.09 -4.92
CA GLN A 33 7.12 -12.55 -4.44
C GLN A 33 6.43 -13.34 -5.56
N TYR A 34 5.71 -14.39 -5.17
CA TYR A 34 4.76 -15.08 -6.01
C TYR A 34 3.39 -15.06 -5.32
N GLN A 35 2.33 -14.89 -6.08
CA GLN A 35 0.96 -14.97 -5.61
C GLN A 35 0.22 -15.97 -6.49
N GLY A 36 -0.35 -16.99 -5.84
CA GLY A 36 -1.23 -17.94 -6.52
C GLY A 36 -2.58 -17.31 -6.88
N LYS A 37 -3.23 -17.89 -7.88
CA LYS A 37 -4.59 -17.53 -8.31
C LYS A 37 -5.59 -17.54 -7.15
N ASN A 38 -6.43 -16.51 -7.11
CA ASN A 38 -7.60 -16.38 -6.23
C ASN A 38 -8.78 -15.94 -7.09
N GLU A 39 -9.71 -16.85 -7.39
CA GLU A 39 -10.76 -16.66 -8.40
C GLU A 39 -12.13 -17.10 -7.84
N GLY A 40 -13.16 -16.28 -8.02
CA GLY A 40 -14.53 -16.60 -7.65
C GLY A 40 -15.04 -17.89 -8.26
N GLN A 41 -15.89 -18.59 -7.53
CA GLN A 41 -16.53 -19.81 -8.02
C GLN A 41 -17.61 -19.45 -9.04
N ASN A 42 -17.70 -20.20 -10.13
CA ASN A 42 -18.76 -19.98 -11.11
C ASN A 42 -19.93 -20.94 -10.86
N ALA A 43 -21.14 -20.39 -10.67
CA ALA A 43 -22.34 -21.20 -10.45
C ALA A 43 -22.74 -22.05 -11.66
N GLN A 44 -22.26 -21.71 -12.87
CA GLN A 44 -22.54 -22.42 -14.12
C GLN A 44 -21.43 -23.42 -14.49
N ASP A 45 -20.22 -23.27 -13.92
CA ASP A 45 -19.09 -24.20 -14.12
C ASP A 45 -18.34 -24.43 -12.81
N ILE A 46 -18.56 -25.60 -12.20
CA ILE A 46 -17.95 -25.99 -10.93
C ILE A 46 -16.43 -26.21 -11.01
N ASN A 47 -15.84 -26.18 -12.21
CA ASN A 47 -14.40 -26.30 -12.41
C ASN A 47 -13.66 -24.95 -12.39
N VAL A 48 -14.40 -23.84 -12.23
CA VAL A 48 -13.85 -22.48 -12.15
C VAL A 48 -13.77 -22.02 -10.69
N GLY A 49 -12.66 -21.35 -10.35
CA GLY A 49 -12.47 -20.70 -9.06
C GLY A 49 -11.49 -21.40 -8.13
N THR A 50 -11.29 -20.79 -6.97
CA THR A 50 -10.48 -21.27 -5.85
C THR A 50 -11.28 -21.26 -4.56
N ASN A 51 -10.84 -22.02 -3.56
CA ASN A 51 -11.59 -22.21 -2.31
C ASN A 51 -11.68 -20.97 -1.41
N ASN A 52 -10.91 -19.93 -1.71
CA ASN A 52 -10.78 -18.72 -0.92
C ASN A 52 -11.54 -17.52 -1.52
N ARG A 53 -12.39 -17.76 -2.52
CA ARG A 53 -13.32 -16.79 -3.09
C ARG A 53 -14.71 -17.42 -3.23
N SER A 54 -15.72 -16.63 -2.88
CA SER A 54 -17.14 -17.03 -3.01
C SER A 54 -17.60 -16.82 -4.45
N SER A 55 -18.77 -17.35 -4.81
CA SER A 55 -19.43 -17.01 -6.09
C SER A 55 -19.88 -15.56 -6.18
N ASP A 56 -20.14 -14.93 -5.02
CA ASP A 56 -20.61 -13.54 -4.94
C ASP A 56 -19.47 -12.55 -4.70
N SER A 57 -18.21 -12.99 -4.83
CA SER A 57 -17.07 -12.09 -4.63
C SER A 57 -17.00 -11.04 -5.73
N ASP A 58 -16.62 -9.83 -5.34
CA ASP A 58 -16.32 -8.78 -6.29
C ASP A 58 -15.08 -9.16 -7.13
N VAL A 59 -15.35 -9.44 -8.40
CA VAL A 59 -14.39 -9.89 -9.43
C VAL A 59 -13.20 -8.95 -9.57
N ARG A 60 -13.34 -7.66 -9.24
CA ARG A 60 -12.24 -6.68 -9.32
C ARG A 60 -11.10 -7.02 -8.36
N PHE A 61 -11.39 -7.75 -7.29
CA PHE A 61 -10.40 -8.12 -6.28
C PHE A 61 -9.86 -9.54 -6.45
N ASP A 62 -10.34 -10.29 -7.43
CA ASP A 62 -9.75 -11.58 -7.80
C ASP A 62 -8.39 -11.38 -8.50
N ASN A 63 -7.64 -12.46 -8.70
CA ASN A 63 -6.38 -12.41 -9.42
C ASN A 63 -6.02 -13.80 -9.98
N GLY A 64 -5.35 -13.83 -11.13
CA GLY A 64 -4.63 -15.01 -11.62
C GLY A 64 -3.31 -15.23 -10.88
N ASP A 65 -2.51 -16.17 -11.36
CA ASP A 65 -1.14 -16.36 -10.88
C ASP A 65 -0.27 -15.15 -11.26
N GLY A 66 0.67 -14.78 -10.40
CA GLY A 66 1.51 -13.62 -10.64
C GLY A 66 2.78 -13.56 -9.81
N PHE A 67 3.68 -12.67 -10.22
CA PHE A 67 4.94 -12.44 -9.53
C PHE A 67 5.20 -10.96 -9.30
N GLY A 68 6.02 -10.67 -8.30
CA GLY A 68 6.45 -9.34 -7.92
C GLY A 68 7.93 -9.29 -7.60
N LEU A 69 8.56 -8.19 -7.96
CA LEU A 69 9.96 -7.89 -7.69
C LEU A 69 10.01 -6.54 -6.97
N SER A 70 10.85 -6.41 -5.96
CA SER A 70 11.16 -5.10 -5.39
C SER A 70 12.61 -4.99 -4.97
N THR A 71 13.12 -3.77 -5.00
CA THR A 71 14.45 -3.44 -4.52
C THR A 71 14.42 -2.11 -3.79
N SER A 72 15.23 -1.97 -2.75
CA SER A 72 15.46 -0.67 -2.10
C SER A 72 16.92 -0.50 -1.77
N TYR A 73 17.37 0.74 -1.78
CA TYR A 73 18.76 1.10 -1.55
C TYR A 73 18.85 2.36 -0.71
N ASP A 74 19.62 2.28 0.37
CA ASP A 74 19.98 3.41 1.22
C ASP A 74 21.30 4.02 0.73
N PHE A 75 21.25 5.28 0.30
CA PHE A 75 22.43 6.01 -0.17
C PHE A 75 23.29 6.55 0.98
N GLY A 76 22.80 6.45 2.22
CA GLY A 76 23.29 7.20 3.36
C GLY A 76 22.71 8.62 3.39
N MET A 77 23.12 9.39 4.41
CA MET A 77 22.70 10.79 4.59
C MET A 77 21.17 10.99 4.71
N GLY A 78 20.43 9.93 5.08
CA GLY A 78 18.98 9.94 5.18
C GLY A 78 18.23 9.72 3.87
N ILE A 79 18.91 9.57 2.73
CA ILE A 79 18.27 9.40 1.42
C ILE A 79 18.17 7.93 1.05
N SER A 80 16.99 7.48 0.64
CA SER A 80 16.76 6.13 0.13
C SER A 80 15.90 6.14 -1.13
N ALA A 81 16.10 5.16 -2.02
CA ALA A 81 15.22 4.89 -3.15
C ALA A 81 14.67 3.46 -3.08
N ALA A 82 13.49 3.27 -3.63
CA ALA A 82 12.90 1.95 -3.83
C ALA A 82 12.18 1.88 -5.17
N ALA A 83 12.13 0.68 -5.76
CA ALA A 83 11.32 0.40 -6.93
C ALA A 83 10.73 -1.01 -6.83
N ALA A 84 9.55 -1.20 -7.42
CA ALA A 84 8.91 -2.50 -7.52
C ALA A 84 8.17 -2.66 -8.85
N TYR A 85 8.03 -3.91 -9.29
CA TYR A 85 7.27 -4.29 -10.48
C TYR A 85 6.48 -5.56 -10.16
N THR A 86 5.24 -5.63 -10.63
CA THR A 86 4.39 -6.81 -10.51
C THR A 86 3.68 -7.10 -11.83
N SER A 87 3.50 -8.38 -12.12
CA SER A 87 2.71 -8.85 -13.26
C SER A 87 1.94 -10.09 -12.83
N SER A 88 0.63 -10.05 -13.03
CA SER A 88 -0.27 -11.16 -12.72
C SER A 88 -1.24 -11.36 -13.87
N ASP A 89 -1.61 -12.62 -14.13
CA ASP A 89 -2.70 -12.91 -15.04
C ASP A 89 -4.03 -12.41 -14.43
N ARG A 90 -4.98 -12.05 -15.28
CA ARG A 90 -6.35 -11.70 -14.90
C ARG A 90 -7.24 -12.91 -15.12
N THR A 91 -8.21 -13.11 -14.23
CA THR A 91 -9.17 -14.21 -14.38
C THR A 91 -10.06 -14.00 -15.60
N ASN A 92 -10.70 -15.07 -16.07
CA ASN A 92 -11.61 -14.95 -17.22
C ASN A 92 -12.79 -14.01 -16.91
N ASP A 93 -13.32 -14.07 -15.68
CA ASP A 93 -14.39 -13.18 -15.23
C ASP A 93 -13.90 -11.73 -15.18
N GLN A 94 -12.66 -11.47 -14.76
CA GLN A 94 -12.09 -10.12 -14.84
C GLN A 94 -12.03 -9.60 -16.28
N MET A 95 -11.61 -10.43 -17.22
CA MET A 95 -11.51 -10.03 -18.63
C MET A 95 -12.87 -9.78 -19.30
N THR A 96 -13.92 -10.47 -18.83
CA THR A 96 -15.24 -10.47 -19.48
C THR A 96 -16.28 -9.59 -18.79
N GLN A 97 -16.18 -9.41 -17.47
CA GLN A 97 -17.17 -8.70 -16.67
C GLN A 97 -16.72 -7.29 -16.25
N THR A 98 -15.42 -6.96 -16.38
CA THR A 98 -14.93 -5.62 -16.06
C THR A 98 -14.76 -4.76 -17.31
N ASN A 99 -14.71 -3.44 -17.12
CA ASN A 99 -14.52 -2.47 -18.19
C ASN A 99 -13.05 -2.25 -18.60
N ALA A 100 -12.10 -2.90 -17.92
CA ALA A 100 -10.69 -2.94 -18.33
C ALA A 100 -10.40 -4.15 -19.21
N ARG A 101 -9.76 -3.92 -20.35
CA ARG A 101 -9.40 -4.98 -21.30
C ARG A 101 -7.94 -5.37 -21.17
N GLY A 102 -7.67 -6.67 -21.20
CA GLY A 102 -6.33 -7.24 -21.14
C GLY A 102 -6.30 -8.47 -20.26
N ASP A 103 -5.39 -9.39 -20.60
CA ASP A 103 -5.17 -10.67 -19.93
C ASP A 103 -4.24 -10.57 -18.71
N LYS A 104 -3.53 -9.44 -18.57
CA LYS A 104 -2.64 -9.17 -17.44
C LYS A 104 -2.96 -7.88 -16.71
N ALA A 105 -2.72 -7.93 -15.41
CA ALA A 105 -2.65 -6.79 -14.52
C ALA A 105 -1.18 -6.52 -14.20
N GLU A 106 -0.71 -5.30 -14.49
CA GLU A 106 0.67 -4.91 -14.26
C GLU A 106 0.75 -3.67 -13.39
N ALA A 107 1.81 -3.58 -12.60
CA ALA A 107 2.12 -2.38 -11.85
C ALA A 107 3.63 -2.16 -11.79
N TRP A 108 4.04 -0.91 -11.84
CA TRP A 108 5.39 -0.53 -11.43
C TRP A 108 5.33 0.70 -10.55
N THR A 109 6.24 0.79 -9.60
CA THR A 109 6.37 1.92 -8.69
C THR A 109 7.82 2.25 -8.44
N ALA A 110 8.11 3.53 -8.25
CA ALA A 110 9.39 4.03 -7.78
C ALA A 110 9.14 5.12 -6.75
N GLY A 111 9.98 5.16 -5.72
CA GLY A 111 9.87 6.13 -4.65
C GLY A 111 11.22 6.59 -4.12
N LEU A 112 11.21 7.80 -3.60
CA LEU A 112 12.34 8.43 -2.92
C LEU A 112 11.91 8.83 -1.52
N LYS A 113 12.82 8.70 -0.57
CA LYS A 113 12.62 9.12 0.81
C LYS A 113 13.85 9.88 1.30
N TYR A 114 13.62 10.96 2.03
CA TYR A 114 14.58 11.61 2.91
C TYR A 114 14.07 11.50 4.36
N ASP A 115 14.88 10.95 5.24
CA ASP A 115 14.53 10.61 6.62
C ASP A 115 15.73 10.88 7.52
N ALA A 116 15.94 12.16 7.82
CA ALA A 116 17.03 12.65 8.66
C ALA A 116 16.73 14.07 9.18
N ASN A 117 17.37 14.43 10.29
CA ASN A 117 17.25 15.76 10.92
C ASN A 117 15.79 16.13 11.22
N ASP A 118 15.06 15.19 11.82
CA ASP A 118 13.64 15.31 12.22
C ASP A 118 12.66 15.56 11.08
N ILE A 119 13.13 15.53 9.84
CA ILE A 119 12.34 15.70 8.63
C ILE A 119 12.14 14.33 7.99
N TYR A 120 10.89 14.03 7.69
CA TYR A 120 10.50 12.91 6.87
C TYR A 120 9.83 13.43 5.60
N LEU A 121 10.47 13.23 4.46
CA LEU A 121 9.93 13.55 3.14
C LEU A 121 9.91 12.26 2.32
N ALA A 122 8.77 11.89 1.77
CA ALA A 122 8.68 10.75 0.87
C ALA A 122 7.84 11.11 -0.34
N THR A 123 8.22 10.62 -1.51
CA THR A 123 7.42 10.70 -2.72
C THR A 123 7.46 9.38 -3.47
N MET A 124 6.36 9.07 -4.14
CA MET A 124 6.20 7.87 -4.94
C MET A 124 5.49 8.23 -6.24
N TYR A 125 5.91 7.58 -7.31
CA TYR A 125 5.19 7.54 -8.56
C TYR A 125 4.97 6.08 -8.98
N SER A 126 3.77 5.78 -9.45
CA SER A 126 3.45 4.45 -9.97
C SER A 126 2.55 4.53 -11.18
N GLU A 127 2.62 3.52 -12.04
CA GLU A 127 1.58 3.26 -13.02
C GLU A 127 1.05 1.84 -12.85
N THR A 128 -0.24 1.68 -13.13
CA THR A 128 -0.89 0.38 -13.19
C THR A 128 -1.56 0.19 -14.54
N ARG A 129 -1.76 -1.07 -14.93
CA ARG A 129 -2.54 -1.45 -16.11
C ARG A 129 -3.52 -2.53 -15.73
N ASN A 130 -4.80 -2.33 -16.07
CA ASN A 130 -5.90 -3.28 -15.86
C ASN A 130 -6.04 -3.81 -14.41
N MET A 131 -5.60 -3.02 -13.43
CA MET A 131 -5.45 -3.48 -12.04
C MET A 131 -6.21 -2.62 -11.04
N THR A 132 -6.13 -1.29 -11.15
CA THR A 132 -6.69 -0.40 -10.12
C THR A 132 -8.21 -0.34 -10.22
N PRO A 133 -8.95 -0.83 -9.21
CA PRO A 133 -10.40 -0.65 -9.16
C PRO A 133 -10.74 0.81 -8.91
N TYR A 134 -11.89 1.25 -9.39
CA TYR A 134 -12.46 2.56 -9.07
C TYR A 134 -13.97 2.48 -8.98
N GLY A 135 -14.55 3.40 -8.18
CA GLY A 135 -15.98 3.46 -7.98
C GLY A 135 -16.60 2.14 -7.54
N ASN A 136 -17.85 1.92 -7.94
CA ASN A 136 -18.63 0.75 -7.52
C ASN A 136 -18.27 -0.54 -8.27
N ASP A 137 -17.86 -0.47 -9.53
CA ASP A 137 -17.69 -1.63 -10.43
C ASP A 137 -16.58 -1.47 -11.48
N GLY A 138 -15.88 -0.33 -11.51
CA GLY A 138 -14.86 -0.04 -12.51
C GLY A 138 -13.47 -0.62 -12.22
N VAL A 139 -12.73 -0.91 -13.28
CA VAL A 139 -11.28 -1.17 -13.28
C VAL A 139 -10.65 -0.25 -14.33
N ALA A 140 -9.60 0.48 -13.94
CA ALA A 140 -8.92 1.38 -14.85
C ALA A 140 -8.00 0.60 -15.80
N ASN A 141 -8.10 0.88 -17.11
CA ASN A 141 -7.18 0.32 -18.12
C ASN A 141 -5.73 0.77 -17.83
N LYS A 142 -5.55 2.02 -17.43
CA LYS A 142 -4.28 2.52 -16.91
C LYS A 142 -4.51 3.53 -15.80
N THR A 143 -3.61 3.56 -14.80
CA THR A 143 -3.52 4.70 -13.89
C THR A 143 -2.11 5.26 -13.83
N GLN A 144 -2.03 6.54 -13.48
CA GLN A 144 -0.80 7.23 -13.09
C GLN A 144 -1.02 7.78 -11.70
N ASN A 145 -0.27 7.28 -10.72
CA ASN A 145 -0.44 7.63 -9.33
C ASN A 145 0.80 8.36 -8.82
N PHE A 146 0.56 9.44 -8.08
CA PHE A 146 1.60 10.27 -7.48
C PHE A 146 1.23 10.54 -6.03
N GLU A 147 2.19 10.34 -5.14
CA GLU A 147 2.05 10.61 -3.71
C GLU A 147 3.28 11.37 -3.22
N VAL A 148 3.05 12.33 -2.34
CA VAL A 148 4.12 13.02 -1.62
C VAL A 148 3.65 13.36 -0.22
N THR A 149 4.53 13.20 0.77
CA THR A 149 4.28 13.57 2.16
C THR A 149 5.52 14.24 2.73
N ALA A 150 5.31 15.31 3.49
CA ALA A 150 6.34 16.03 4.24
C ALA A 150 5.90 16.12 5.70
N GLN A 151 6.79 15.73 6.60
CA GLN A 151 6.51 15.66 8.03
C GLN A 151 7.71 16.16 8.81
N TYR A 152 7.45 16.74 9.97
CA TYR A 152 8.49 17.23 10.87
C TYR A 152 8.24 16.67 12.27
N GLN A 153 9.26 16.18 12.95
CA GLN A 153 9.17 15.64 14.29
C GLN A 153 9.70 16.67 15.29
N PHE A 154 8.82 17.26 16.09
CA PHE A 154 9.27 18.08 17.21
C PHE A 154 9.72 17.20 18.39
N ASP A 155 10.70 17.70 19.15
CA ASP A 155 11.22 17.05 20.36
C ASP A 155 10.15 16.80 21.42
N PHE A 156 9.14 17.67 21.50
CA PHE A 156 8.03 17.54 22.45
C PHE A 156 6.96 16.53 22.02
N GLY A 157 7.20 15.77 20.95
CA GLY A 157 6.36 14.65 20.52
C GLY A 157 5.30 15.00 19.47
N LEU A 158 5.13 16.26 19.07
CA LEU A 158 4.24 16.62 17.97
C LEU A 158 4.90 16.33 16.62
N ARG A 159 4.13 15.76 15.70
CA ARG A 159 4.54 15.48 14.33
C ARG A 159 3.48 15.97 13.35
N PRO A 160 3.54 17.23 12.88
CA PRO A 160 2.70 17.67 11.77
C PRO A 160 3.10 16.97 10.47
N ALA A 161 2.12 16.83 9.58
CA ALA A 161 2.26 16.27 8.25
C ALA A 161 1.42 17.05 7.24
N ILE A 162 1.96 17.19 6.02
CA ILE A 162 1.21 17.61 4.84
C ILE A 162 1.48 16.60 3.73
N SER A 163 0.42 16.17 3.04
CA SER A 163 0.53 15.19 1.97
C SER A 163 -0.35 15.57 0.78
N TYR A 164 0.03 15.09 -0.40
CA TYR A 164 -0.76 15.19 -1.63
C TYR A 164 -0.78 13.83 -2.30
N LEU A 165 -1.97 13.39 -2.69
CA LEU A 165 -2.17 12.13 -3.39
C LEU A 165 -3.06 12.36 -4.62
N GLN A 166 -2.64 11.79 -5.74
CA GLN A 166 -3.39 11.80 -6.98
C GLN A 166 -3.29 10.44 -7.66
N SER A 167 -4.43 9.91 -8.11
CA SER A 167 -4.51 8.78 -9.03
C SER A 167 -5.29 9.22 -10.25
N LYS A 168 -4.62 9.30 -11.40
CA LYS A 168 -5.25 9.67 -12.67
C LYS A 168 -5.53 8.42 -13.48
N GLY A 169 -6.81 8.10 -13.63
CA GLY A 169 -7.30 7.07 -14.53
C GLY A 169 -7.19 7.52 -15.99
N LYS A 170 -6.72 6.60 -16.82
CA LYS A 170 -6.50 6.76 -18.25
C LYS A 170 -7.33 5.73 -19.00
N ASP A 171 -7.91 6.16 -20.11
CA ASP A 171 -8.75 5.31 -20.96
C ASP A 171 -9.84 4.59 -20.15
N LEU A 172 -10.55 5.33 -19.29
CA LEU A 172 -11.65 4.79 -18.52
C LEU A 172 -12.85 4.59 -19.44
N TYR A 173 -13.30 3.35 -19.57
CA TYR A 173 -14.47 3.04 -20.38
C TYR A 173 -15.75 3.40 -19.62
N ASN A 174 -16.48 4.40 -20.12
CA ASN A 174 -17.76 4.84 -19.61
C ASN A 174 -18.73 5.08 -20.77
N ASN A 175 -19.87 4.37 -20.79
CA ASN A 175 -20.95 4.53 -21.77
C ASN A 175 -20.47 4.58 -23.24
N GLY A 176 -19.58 3.67 -23.64
CA GLY A 176 -19.10 3.54 -25.01
C GLY A 176 -18.01 4.55 -25.41
N ARG A 177 -17.51 5.35 -24.48
CA ARG A 177 -16.41 6.30 -24.70
C ARG A 177 -15.29 6.09 -23.70
N TYR A 178 -14.09 6.46 -24.11
CA TYR A 178 -12.91 6.51 -23.25
C TYR A 178 -12.67 7.94 -22.76
N ALA A 179 -12.39 8.10 -21.48
CA ALA A 179 -12.07 9.38 -20.88
C ALA A 179 -10.95 9.25 -19.83
N ASP A 180 -10.22 10.35 -19.66
CA ASP A 180 -9.27 10.51 -18.56
C ASP A 180 -9.97 11.23 -17.40
N LYS A 181 -9.90 10.65 -16.20
CA LYS A 181 -10.44 11.25 -14.97
C LYS A 181 -9.49 11.04 -13.80
N ASP A 182 -9.43 12.00 -12.89
CA ASP A 182 -8.82 11.76 -11.59
C ASP A 182 -9.73 10.79 -10.82
N LEU A 183 -9.21 9.66 -10.34
CA LEU A 183 -9.95 8.68 -9.54
C LEU A 183 -9.81 8.97 -8.05
N VAL A 184 -8.66 9.53 -7.68
CA VAL A 184 -8.33 10.02 -6.34
C VAL A 184 -7.58 11.33 -6.52
N LYS A 185 -7.95 12.36 -5.75
CA LYS A 185 -7.19 13.61 -5.70
C LYS A 185 -7.48 14.33 -4.40
N TYR A 186 -6.51 14.41 -3.51
CA TYR A 186 -6.70 15.15 -2.27
C TYR A 186 -5.37 15.67 -1.71
N MET A 187 -5.50 16.71 -0.89
CA MET A 187 -4.47 17.11 0.05
C MET A 187 -4.86 16.64 1.44
N ASP A 188 -3.88 16.27 2.24
CA ASP A 188 -4.06 15.89 3.63
C ASP A 188 -3.18 16.79 4.50
N VAL A 189 -3.76 17.31 5.58
CA VAL A 189 -3.04 18.07 6.60
C VAL A 189 -3.42 17.51 7.95
N GLY A 190 -2.42 17.13 8.71
CA GLY A 190 -2.64 16.45 9.98
C GLY A 190 -1.51 16.66 10.97
N ALA A 191 -1.76 16.21 12.19
CA ALA A 191 -0.75 16.18 13.23
C ALA A 191 -0.98 15.00 14.16
N THR A 192 0.10 14.29 14.45
CA THR A 192 0.12 13.27 15.50
C THR A 192 0.89 13.78 16.71
N TYR A 193 0.33 13.64 17.90
CA TYR A 193 1.01 13.93 19.16
C TYR A 193 1.35 12.62 19.88
N TYR A 194 2.64 12.36 20.07
CA TYR A 194 3.14 11.20 20.80
C TYR A 194 3.35 11.56 22.27
N PHE A 195 2.48 11.05 23.15
CA PHE A 195 2.68 11.16 24.60
C PHE A 195 3.91 10.35 25.04
N ASN A 196 4.07 9.18 24.45
CA ASN A 196 5.22 8.30 24.61
C ASN A 196 5.24 7.28 23.44
N ARG A 197 6.18 6.32 23.47
CA ARG A 197 6.30 5.27 22.43
C ARG A 197 5.06 4.36 22.33
N ASN A 198 4.18 4.41 23.33
CA ASN A 198 3.06 3.50 23.51
C ASN A 198 1.69 4.20 23.46
N MET A 199 1.64 5.52 23.27
CA MET A 199 0.38 6.26 23.24
C MET A 199 0.53 7.54 22.42
N SER A 200 -0.39 7.74 21.48
CA SER A 200 -0.50 8.96 20.69
C SER A 200 -1.96 9.38 20.53
N THR A 201 -2.17 10.58 20.03
CA THR A 201 -3.45 11.01 19.46
C THR A 201 -3.17 11.71 18.14
N TYR A 202 -4.12 11.72 17.22
CA TYR A 202 -3.95 12.36 15.93
C TYR A 202 -5.23 13.06 15.48
N VAL A 203 -5.03 14.02 14.58
CA VAL A 203 -6.08 14.64 13.80
C VAL A 203 -5.59 14.77 12.37
N ASP A 204 -6.37 14.27 11.42
CA ASP A 204 -6.11 14.41 9.99
C ASP A 204 -7.30 15.10 9.31
N TYR A 205 -7.00 15.93 8.33
CA TYR A 205 -7.99 16.60 7.51
C TYR A 205 -7.70 16.36 6.03
N LYS A 206 -8.52 15.51 5.43
CA LYS A 206 -8.54 15.24 4.00
C LYS A 206 -9.37 16.30 3.29
N ILE A 207 -8.70 17.11 2.48
CA ILE A 207 -9.29 18.09 1.57
C ILE A 207 -9.36 17.44 0.19
N ASN A 208 -10.55 16.98 -0.17
CA ASN A 208 -10.82 16.34 -1.45
C ASN A 208 -10.85 17.40 -2.57
N LEU A 209 -10.08 17.14 -3.63
CA LEU A 209 -9.88 18.07 -4.75
C LEU A 209 -10.53 17.54 -6.04
N LEU A 210 -11.32 16.47 -5.94
CA LEU A 210 -12.18 16.03 -7.03
C LEU A 210 -13.29 17.06 -7.25
N ASP A 211 -13.67 17.28 -8.51
CA ASP A 211 -14.73 18.23 -8.87
C ASP A 211 -16.10 17.64 -8.53
N GLY A 212 -16.68 18.07 -7.41
CA GLY A 212 -18.00 17.62 -6.95
C GLY A 212 -19.15 17.91 -7.93
N ASN A 213 -18.94 18.75 -8.96
CA ASN A 213 -19.95 19.06 -9.96
C ASN A 213 -19.88 18.12 -11.19
N ASP A 214 -18.86 17.25 -11.26
CA ASP A 214 -18.68 16.30 -12.34
C ASP A 214 -19.44 15.00 -12.05
N LYS A 215 -20.48 14.75 -12.84
CA LYS A 215 -21.35 13.57 -12.70
C LYS A 215 -20.61 12.24 -12.71
N PHE A 216 -19.42 12.18 -13.31
CA PHE A 216 -18.59 10.98 -13.29
C PHE A 216 -18.40 10.43 -11.87
N TYR A 217 -18.19 11.29 -10.88
CA TYR A 217 -17.95 10.85 -9.50
C TYR A 217 -19.22 10.31 -8.83
N GLU A 218 -20.34 11.03 -8.99
CA GLU A 218 -21.64 10.60 -8.47
C GLU A 218 -22.08 9.27 -9.11
N ASP A 219 -22.00 9.16 -10.43
CA ASP A 219 -22.39 7.97 -11.20
C ASP A 219 -21.58 6.73 -10.80
N ASN A 220 -20.33 6.91 -10.37
CA ASN A 220 -19.43 5.82 -9.97
C ASN A 220 -19.34 5.65 -8.44
N GLY A 221 -20.09 6.41 -7.64
CA GLY A 221 -20.03 6.33 -6.17
C GLY A 221 -18.70 6.78 -5.55
N ILE A 222 -17.96 7.64 -6.24
CA ILE A 222 -16.69 8.20 -5.75
C ILE A 222 -17.01 9.46 -4.93
N SER A 223 -16.75 9.41 -3.62
CA SER A 223 -16.98 10.58 -2.75
C SER A 223 -16.03 11.73 -3.09
N THR A 224 -16.61 12.91 -3.28
CA THR A 224 -15.90 14.18 -3.47
C THR A 224 -15.84 15.02 -2.20
N ASP A 225 -16.28 14.47 -1.07
CA ASP A 225 -16.38 15.20 0.19
C ASP A 225 -15.05 15.25 0.95
N ASN A 226 -14.90 16.30 1.76
CA ASN A 226 -13.82 16.42 2.73
C ASN A 226 -14.10 15.55 3.96
N ILE A 227 -13.04 15.07 4.62
CA ILE A 227 -13.16 14.21 5.80
C ILE A 227 -12.22 14.72 6.89
N VAL A 228 -12.72 14.83 8.13
CA VAL A 228 -11.93 15.08 9.33
C VAL A 228 -11.91 13.80 10.17
N ALA A 229 -10.73 13.37 10.59
CA ALA A 229 -10.55 12.15 11.38
C ALA A 229 -9.72 12.42 12.65
N PRO A 230 -10.37 12.57 13.82
CA PRO A 230 -9.69 12.55 15.11
C PRO A 230 -9.67 11.12 15.68
N GLY A 231 -8.57 10.71 16.33
CA GLY A 231 -8.52 9.41 16.96
C GLY A 231 -7.36 9.20 17.94
N PRO A 232 -7.51 8.32 18.94
CA PRO A 232 -6.40 7.86 19.78
C PRO A 232 -5.55 6.83 19.02
N GLY A 233 -4.23 6.88 19.22
CA GLY A 233 -3.28 5.88 18.75
C GLY A 233 -2.76 5.02 19.90
N LEU A 234 -3.07 3.73 19.87
CA LEU A 234 -2.47 2.73 20.76
C LEU A 234 -1.72 1.72 19.89
N PRO A 235 -0.43 1.44 20.14
CA PRO A 235 0.24 0.33 19.48
C PRO A 235 -0.34 -0.97 20.00
N VAL A 236 -1.16 -1.62 19.17
CA VAL A 236 -1.55 -3.01 19.40
C VAL A 236 -0.32 -3.87 19.14
N LEU A 237 0.38 -4.26 20.22
CA LEU A 237 1.37 -5.32 20.14
C LEU A 237 0.62 -6.66 19.99
N MET A 238 0.21 -6.99 18.76
CA MET A 238 -0.37 -8.31 18.48
C MET A 238 0.77 -9.34 18.47
N ARG A 239 1.13 -9.84 19.65
CA ARG A 239 1.84 -11.13 19.76
C ARG A 239 0.82 -12.21 19.44
N LEU A 240 0.79 -12.67 18.19
CA LEU A 240 0.22 -13.98 17.90
C LEU A 240 1.04 -15.01 18.68
N PRO A 241 0.45 -15.82 19.56
CA PRO A 241 1.16 -16.98 20.08
C PRO A 241 1.45 -17.90 18.90
N ALA A 242 2.73 -18.20 18.69
CA ALA A 242 3.15 -19.32 17.87
C ALA A 242 2.68 -20.61 18.58
N GLY A 243 1.44 -21.00 18.34
CA GLY A 243 0.85 -22.24 18.81
C GLY A 243 1.14 -23.36 17.82
N SER A 244 2.22 -24.09 18.07
CA SER A 244 2.49 -25.39 17.47
C SER A 244 1.41 -26.41 17.86
N GLY A 245 0.82 -27.06 16.85
CA GLY A 245 0.40 -28.47 16.91
C GLY A 245 -0.93 -28.81 17.61
N GLY A 246 -1.81 -29.45 16.85
CA GLY A 246 -2.80 -30.38 17.38
C GLY A 246 -4.25 -29.95 17.17
N PHE A 247 -4.88 -30.49 16.12
CA PHE A 247 -6.34 -30.63 16.04
C PHE A 247 -6.84 -31.48 17.22
N PRO A 248 -7.96 -31.09 17.86
CA PRO A 248 -8.90 -32.05 18.42
C PRO A 248 -10.21 -32.01 17.65
N HIS A 249 -10.72 -33.20 17.33
CA HIS A 249 -12.04 -33.45 16.75
C HIS A 249 -13.18 -32.74 17.50
N PRO A 250 -14.28 -32.35 16.81
CA PRO A 250 -15.46 -31.81 17.47
C PRO A 250 -16.26 -32.91 18.18
N PRO A 251 -16.73 -32.71 19.42
CA PRO A 251 -17.80 -33.54 19.97
C PRO A 251 -19.13 -33.15 19.31
N ARG A 252 -19.85 -34.19 18.88
CA ARG A 252 -21.27 -34.10 18.50
C ARG A 252 -22.09 -33.65 19.72
N CYS A 253 -23.00 -32.71 19.53
CA CYS A 253 -24.15 -32.53 20.41
C CYS A 253 -25.44 -32.60 19.58
N ARG A 254 -26.42 -33.29 20.18
CA ARG A 254 -27.81 -33.45 19.74
C ARG A 254 -28.56 -32.14 19.68
#